data_AF-A0A2L2YID0-F1
#
_entry.id   AF-A0A2L2YID0-F1
#
_cell.length_a   1.000
_cell.length_b   1.000
_cell.length_c   1.000
_cell.angle_alpha   90.00
_cell.angle_beta   90.00
_cell.angle_gamma   90.00
#
_symmetry.space_group_name_H-M   'P 1'
#
loop_
_entity.id
_entity.type
_entity.pdbx_description
1 polymer ?
#
loop_
_entity_poly.entity_id
_entity_poly.type
_entity_poly.pdbx_seq_one_letter_code
_entity_poly.pdbx_strand_id
1 'polypeptide(L)'
;MTNYGIYYDRPKTPKRYFNLGVFSCTLGGLVFTVGIILVVLGSSPYEPEALWISGIVLLLLGGLLFFMGIGSIGLYQAREDRRKKEVQRAAARHYVASMHGGSSLLTLVEHM
;
A
#
# COMPACT_ATOMS: atom_id res chain seq x y z
N MET A 1 -2.92 31.48 27.81
CA MET A 1 -2.13 30.88 26.70
C MET A 1 -2.74 29.53 26.35
N THR A 2 -3.62 29.52 25.35
CA THR A 2 -4.28 28.31 24.84
C THR A 2 -3.31 27.57 23.92
N ASN A 3 -2.80 26.46 24.41
CA ASN A 3 -1.83 25.63 23.71
C ASN A 3 -2.55 24.76 22.67
N TYR A 4 -2.89 25.32 21.50
CA TYR A 4 -3.40 24.59 20.32
C TYR A 4 -2.29 23.79 19.61
N GLY A 5 -1.24 23.41 20.34
CA GLY A 5 0.00 22.83 19.81
C GLY A 5 0.01 21.31 19.68
N ILE A 6 -1.13 20.61 19.79
CA ILE A 6 -1.19 19.19 19.45
C ILE A 6 -1.36 19.05 17.94
N TYR A 7 -0.32 19.45 17.20
CA TYR A 7 0.01 18.77 15.95
C TYR A 7 0.25 17.31 16.34
N TYR A 8 -0.81 16.50 16.32
CA TYR A 8 -0.69 15.05 16.34
C TYR A 8 0.26 14.69 15.23
N ASP A 9 1.51 14.37 15.58
CA ASP A 9 2.48 13.77 14.67
C ASP A 9 1.90 12.42 14.26
N ARG A 10 1.05 12.44 13.23
CA ARG A 10 0.22 11.29 12.89
C ARG A 10 1.18 10.22 12.42
N PRO A 11 1.24 9.05 13.08
CA PRO A 11 2.14 7.99 12.68
C PRO A 11 1.88 7.66 11.21
N LYS A 12 2.87 7.94 10.35
CA LYS A 12 2.79 7.67 8.91
C LYS A 12 2.74 6.16 8.74
N THR A 13 1.83 5.66 7.89
CA THR A 13 1.83 4.26 7.50
C THR A 13 3.21 3.94 6.91
N PRO A 14 3.93 2.93 7.42
CA PRO A 14 5.28 2.66 6.95
C PRO A 14 5.22 2.27 5.47
N LYS A 15 5.85 3.08 4.62
CA LYS A 15 5.97 2.85 3.16
C LYS A 15 6.75 1.58 2.80
N ARG A 16 7.29 0.88 3.80
CA ARG A 16 8.10 -0.33 3.62
C ARG A 16 7.37 -1.41 2.82
N TYR A 17 6.08 -1.64 3.06
CA TYR A 17 5.29 -2.61 2.30
C TYR A 17 5.06 -2.18 0.85
N PHE A 18 4.82 -0.89 0.62
CA PHE A 18 4.71 -0.35 -0.72
C PHE A 18 6.02 -0.48 -1.49
N ASN A 19 7.13 -0.03 -0.91
CA ASN A 19 8.45 -0.11 -1.54
C ASN A 19 8.90 -1.55 -1.79
N LEU A 20 8.65 -2.45 -0.83
CA LEU A 20 8.94 -3.88 -1.00
C LEU A 20 8.08 -4.49 -2.11
N GLY A 21 6.81 -4.09 -2.20
CA GLY A 21 5.92 -4.54 -3.26
C GLY A 21 6.37 -4.07 -4.65
N VAL A 22 6.74 -2.79 -4.78
CA VAL A 22 7.30 -2.23 -6.03
C VAL A 22 8.60 -2.93 -6.42
N PHE A 23 9.49 -3.17 -5.45
CA PHE A 23 10.72 -3.93 -5.68
C PHE A 23 10.42 -5.37 -6.13
N SER A 24 9.46 -6.05 -5.51
CA SER A 24 9.05 -7.40 -5.91
C SER A 24 8.45 -7.44 -7.31
N CYS A 25 7.63 -6.45 -7.69
CA CYS A 25 7.07 -6.36 -9.05
C CYS A 25 8.16 -6.11 -10.11
N THR A 26 9.12 -5.23 -9.81
CA THR A 26 10.21 -4.91 -10.76
C THR A 26 11.17 -6.09 -10.92
N LEU A 27 11.55 -6.75 -9.83
CA LEU A 27 12.37 -7.96 -9.87
C LEU A 27 11.63 -9.12 -10.55
N GLY A 28 10.36 -9.33 -10.18
CA GLY A 28 9.51 -10.36 -10.78
C GLY A 28 9.34 -10.17 -12.29
N GLY A 29 9.12 -8.93 -12.74
CA GLY A 29 9.05 -8.57 -14.15
C GLY A 29 10.35 -8.88 -14.91
N LEU A 30 11.51 -8.53 -14.35
CA LEU A 30 12.81 -8.86 -14.95
C LEU A 30 13.02 -10.38 -15.08
N VAL A 31 12.76 -11.12 -14.00
CA VAL A 31 12.88 -12.58 -13.98
C VAL A 31 11.94 -13.22 -15.01
N PHE A 32 10.70 -12.70 -15.10
CA PHE A 32 9.73 -13.15 -16.09
C PHE A 32 10.21 -12.90 -17.52
N THR A 33 10.75 -11.71 -17.82
CA THR A 33 11.30 -11.39 -19.15
C THR A 33 12.45 -12.32 -19.54
N VAL A 34 13.37 -12.60 -18.61
CA VAL A 34 14.46 -13.57 -18.84
C VAL A 34 13.90 -14.97 -19.11
N GLY A 35 12.86 -15.37 -18.37
CA GLY A 35 12.14 -16.62 -18.62
C GLY A 35 11.57 -16.71 -20.03
N ILE A 36 10.93 -15.64 -20.54
CA ILE A 36 10.42 -15.59 -21.93
C ILE A 36 11.56 -15.81 -22.93
N ILE A 37 12.68 -15.11 -22.75
CA ILE A 37 13.83 -15.21 -23.66
C ILE A 37 14.34 -16.65 -23.73
N LEU A 38 14.47 -17.32 -22.57
CA LEU A 38 14.93 -18.70 -22.50
C LEU A 38 13.94 -19.70 -23.10
N VAL A 39 12.64 -19.49 -22.93
CA VAL A 39 11.62 -20.32 -23.60
C VAL A 39 11.73 -20.18 -25.11
N VAL A 40 11.85 -18.94 -25.61
CA VAL A 40 11.96 -18.68 -27.06
C VAL A 40 13.23 -19.30 -27.64
N LEU A 41 14.37 -19.14 -26.98
CA LEU A 41 15.64 -19.73 -27.42
C LEU A 41 15.58 -21.27 -27.37
N GLY A 42 15.06 -21.83 -26.27
CA GLY A 42 14.92 -23.28 -26.08
C GLY A 42 13.85 -23.94 -26.96
N SER A 43 13.07 -23.16 -27.72
CA SER A 43 12.08 -23.69 -28.68
C SER A 43 12.73 -24.19 -29.99
N SER A 44 14.03 -23.94 -30.18
CA SER A 44 14.77 -24.42 -31.33
C SER A 44 15.02 -25.94 -31.22
N PRO A 45 14.83 -26.72 -32.30
CA PRO A 45 15.03 -28.17 -32.29
C PRO A 45 16.50 -28.60 -32.09
N TYR A 46 17.44 -27.65 -32.11
CA TYR A 46 18.88 -27.89 -31.93
C TYR A 46 19.38 -27.49 -30.53
N GLU A 47 18.55 -26.86 -29.71
CA GLU A 47 18.92 -26.38 -28.38
C GLU A 47 18.63 -27.43 -27.31
N PRO A 48 19.39 -27.45 -26.20
CA PRO A 48 19.18 -28.41 -25.13
C PRO A 48 17.81 -28.20 -24.47
N GLU A 49 17.09 -29.31 -24.23
CA GLU A 49 15.78 -29.28 -23.56
C GLU A 49 15.82 -28.60 -22.17
N ALA A 50 16.99 -28.53 -21.55
CA ALA A 50 17.15 -27.82 -20.27
C ALA A 50 16.80 -26.32 -20.37
N LEU A 51 16.98 -25.68 -21.54
CA LEU A 51 16.73 -24.24 -21.71
C LEU A 51 15.25 -23.89 -21.63
N TRP A 52 14.38 -24.61 -22.35
CA TRP A 52 12.94 -24.31 -22.33
C TRP A 52 12.33 -24.61 -20.94
N ILE A 53 12.80 -25.67 -20.27
CA ILE A 53 12.39 -25.99 -18.89
C ILE A 53 12.84 -24.88 -17.93
N SER A 54 14.10 -24.45 -18.01
CA SER A 54 14.61 -23.36 -17.17
C SER A 54 13.84 -22.04 -17.39
N GLY A 55 13.45 -21.77 -18.64
CA GLY A 55 12.61 -20.64 -18.99
C GLY A 55 11.24 -20.71 -18.33
N ILE A 56 10.57 -21.86 -18.36
CA ILE A 56 9.28 -22.07 -17.67
C ILE A 56 9.41 -21.86 -16.16
N VAL A 57 10.46 -22.38 -15.53
CA VAL A 57 10.69 -22.20 -14.10
C VAL A 57 10.85 -20.71 -13.76
N LEU A 58 11.59 -19.96 -14.57
CA LEU A 58 11.76 -18.51 -14.39
C LEU A 58 10.47 -17.73 -14.62
N LEU A 59 9.64 -18.13 -15.59
CA LEU A 59 8.31 -17.54 -15.78
C LEU A 59 7.43 -17.71 -14.53
N LEU A 60 7.42 -18.90 -13.94
CA LEU A 60 6.66 -19.17 -12.73
C LEU A 60 7.19 -18.35 -11.53
N LEU A 61 8.51 -18.31 -11.34
CA LEU A 61 9.16 -17.50 -10.30
C LEU A 61 8.87 -16.01 -10.45
N GLY A 62 9.04 -15.48 -11.67
CA GLY A 62 8.79 -14.07 -11.97
C GLY A 62 7.32 -13.70 -11.76
N GLY A 63 6.40 -14.56 -12.21
CA GLY A 63 4.96 -14.39 -12.00
C GLY A 63 4.59 -14.38 -10.52
N LEU A 64 5.13 -15.32 -9.74
CA LEU A 64 4.87 -15.40 -8.30
C LEU A 64 5.39 -14.17 -7.55
N LEU A 65 6.60 -13.70 -7.85
CA LEU A 65 7.15 -12.46 -7.32
C LEU A 65 6.30 -11.24 -7.68
N PHE A 66 5.74 -11.21 -8.90
CA PHE A 66 4.85 -10.15 -9.35
C PHE A 66 3.53 -10.14 -8.57
N PHE A 67 2.88 -11.29 -8.38
CA PHE A 67 1.67 -11.41 -7.57
C PHE A 67 1.90 -11.04 -6.10
N MET A 68 3.04 -11.47 -5.52
CA MET A 68 3.42 -11.05 -4.16
C MET A 68 3.62 -9.54 -4.05
N GLY A 69 4.20 -8.92 -5.08
CA GLY A 69 4.39 -7.48 -5.15
C GLY A 69 3.07 -6.71 -5.17
N ILE A 70 2.14 -7.12 -6.05
CA ILE A 70 0.77 -6.55 -6.10
C ILE A 70 0.05 -6.71 -4.76
N GLY A 71 0.13 -7.90 -4.16
CA GLY A 71 -0.49 -8.16 -2.86
C GLY A 71 0.04 -7.23 -1.76
N SER A 72 1.35 -7.00 -1.72
CA SER A 72 1.98 -6.10 -0.75
C SER A 72 1.54 -4.64 -0.93
N ILE A 73 1.45 -4.17 -2.19
CA ILE A 73 0.95 -2.82 -2.52
C ILE A 73 -0.53 -2.68 -2.13
N GLY A 74 -1.35 -3.69 -2.42
CA GLY A 74 -2.77 -3.71 -2.07
C GLY A 74 -3.00 -3.67 -0.56
N LEU A 75 -2.22 -4.44 0.21
CA LEU A 75 -2.26 -4.41 1.68
C LEU A 75 -1.86 -3.03 2.23
N TYR A 76 -0.86 -2.40 1.62
CA TYR A 76 -0.47 -1.04 1.99
C TYR A 76 -1.60 -0.04 1.73
N GLN A 77 -2.22 -0.06 0.54
CA GLN A 77 -3.35 0.81 0.21
C GLN A 77 -4.53 0.58 1.16
N ALA A 78 -4.90 -0.68 1.43
CA ALA A 78 -6.01 -0.99 2.33
C ALA A 78 -5.79 -0.44 3.76
N ARG A 79 -4.55 -0.50 4.26
CA ARG A 79 -4.18 0.10 5.55
C ARG A 79 -4.20 1.63 5.51
N GLU A 80 -3.71 2.22 4.42
CA GLU A 80 -3.71 3.67 4.24
C GLU A 80 -5.14 4.23 4.13
N ASP A 81 -6.05 3.54 3.45
CA ASP A 81 -7.46 3.93 3.33
C ASP A 81 -8.21 3.81 4.66
N ARG A 82 -7.99 2.74 5.43
CA ARG A 82 -8.54 2.62 6.79
C ARG A 82 -8.08 3.78 7.68
N ARG A 83 -6.78 4.11 7.62
CA ARG A 83 -6.22 5.24 8.37
C ARG A 83 -6.84 6.58 7.96
N LYS A 84 -7.00 6.83 6.65
CA LYS A 84 -7.67 8.05 6.14
C LYS A 84 -9.11 8.16 6.66
N LYS A 85 -9.85 7.04 6.71
CA LYS A 85 -11.21 6.99 7.26
C LYS A 85 -11.24 7.26 8.77
N GLU A 86 -10.33 6.70 9.55
CA GLU A 86 -10.21 6.96 11.00
C GLU A 86 -9.90 8.42 11.29
N VAL A 87 -9.00 9.00 10.51
CA VAL A 87 -8.68 10.43 10.54
C VAL A 87 -9.90 11.31 10.33
N GLN A 88 -10.71 11.02 9.31
CA GLN A 88 -11.92 11.78 9.02
C GLN A 88 -12.95 11.63 10.14
N ARG A 89 -13.10 10.42 10.70
CA ARG A 89 -13.97 10.16 11.86
C ARG A 89 -13.51 10.93 13.10
N ALA A 90 -12.21 10.98 13.38
CA ALA A 90 -11.67 11.76 14.49
C ALA A 90 -11.91 13.27 14.30
N ALA A 91 -11.66 13.79 13.10
CA ALA A 91 -11.94 15.19 12.77
C ALA A 91 -13.42 15.54 12.93
N ALA A 92 -14.33 14.66 12.46
CA ALA A 92 -15.76 14.83 12.63
C ALA A 92 -16.19 14.85 14.11
N ARG A 93 -15.61 13.98 14.96
CA ARG A 93 -15.88 13.99 16.41
C ARG A 93 -15.43 15.29 17.07
N HIS A 94 -14.25 15.80 16.73
CA HIS A 94 -13.78 17.09 17.24
C HIS A 94 -14.69 18.25 16.80
N TYR A 95 -15.13 18.24 15.54
CA TYR A 95 -16.08 19.24 15.03
C TYR A 95 -17.42 19.19 15.78
N VAL A 96 -18.02 18.01 15.94
CA VAL A 96 -19.29 17.83 16.68
C VAL A 96 -19.14 18.23 18.16
N ALA A 97 -18.03 17.87 18.80
CA ALA A 97 -17.74 18.27 20.18
C ALA A 97 -17.61 19.79 20.32
N SER A 98 -16.99 20.48 19.36
CA SER A 98 -16.92 21.95 19.35
C SER A 98 -18.29 22.60 19.14
N MET A 99 -19.20 21.98 18.38
CA MET A 99 -20.56 22.49 18.21
C MET A 99 -21.42 22.30 19.47
N HIS A 100 -21.27 21.19 20.20
CA HIS A 100 -21.95 20.98 21.48
C HIS A 100 -21.41 21.88 22.62
N GLY A 101 -20.11 22.21 22.60
CA GLY A 101 -19.54 23.18 23.53
C GLY A 101 -20.05 24.61 23.32
N GLY A 102 -20.33 24.99 22.06
CA GLY A 102 -20.87 26.31 21.72
C GLY A 102 -22.35 26.50 22.13
N SER A 103 -23.17 25.46 22.02
CA SER A 103 -24.57 25.52 22.44
C SER A 103 -24.76 25.59 23.96
N SER A 104 -23.88 24.95 24.74
CA SER A 104 -23.87 25.08 26.21
C SER A 104 -23.43 26.46 26.71
N LEU A 105 -22.60 27.16 25.94
CA LEU A 105 -22.13 28.51 26.29
C LEU A 105 -23.20 29.55 25.99
N LEU A 106 -23.95 29.37 24.90
CA LEU A 106 -25.09 30.20 24.54
C LEU A 106 -26.23 30.12 25.57
N THR A 107 -26.56 28.91 26.05
CA THR A 107 -27.61 28.74 27.07
C THR A 107 -27.19 29.25 28.47
N LEU A 108 -25.89 29.32 28.76
CA LEU A 108 -25.39 29.91 30.01
C LEU A 108 -25.36 31.45 29.96
N VAL A 109 -25.21 32.03 28.78
CA VAL A 109 -25.35 33.49 28.55
C VAL A 109 -26.81 33.93 28.59
N GLU A 110 -27.75 33.08 28.16
CA GLU A 110 -29.19 33.40 28.17
C GLU A 110 -29.82 33.41 29.58
N HIS A 111 -29.11 32.87 30.57
CA HIS A 111 -29.54 32.79 31.97
C HIS A 111 -28.78 33.71 32.95
N MET A 112 -27.99 34.68 32.45
CA MET A 112 -27.44 35.78 33.25
C MET A 112 -28.18 37.09 33.05
#